data_AF-A0A958XE66-F1
#
_entry.id   AF-A0A958XE66-F1
#
_cell.length_a   1.000
_cell.length_b   1.000
_cell.length_c   1.000
_cell.angle_alpha   90.00
_cell.angle_beta   90.00
_cell.angle_gamma   90.00
#
_symmetry.space_group_name_H-M   'P 1'
#
loop_
_entity.id
_entity.type
_entity.pdbx_description
1 polymer ?
#
loop_
_entity_poly.entity_id
_entity_poly.type
_entity_poly.pdbx_seq_one_letter_code
_entity_poly.pdbx_strand_id
1 'polypeptide(L)'
;YMRHMEAMNIDLASEFIVVAATLMRIKAKLLLPRKQLDEEGNEIDPRHELVERLIEYKRYKSVLEDLRRLEELRAFMNPRGFASLEMRKLAEHALADAEMESVTLYKLLRVFERLLARFEDEQKAKRVHTVYNYNYTIQEQRSYLSSRLKKGKKTSFESLFLKLENRIHAIVTFLALLELLNEQSVVLTQGEGTNNFWLSVPDEEMPEATPEGEG
;
A
#
# COMPACT_ATOMS: atom_id res chain seq x y z
N TYR A 1 21.48 12.70 -28.70
CA TYR A 1 20.83 12.50 -27.39
C TYR A 1 19.55 11.67 -27.49
N MET A 2 18.43 12.13 -28.06
CA MET A 2 17.19 11.32 -28.14
C MET A 2 17.35 9.95 -28.81
N ARG A 3 18.04 9.87 -29.97
CA ARG A 3 18.33 8.59 -30.66
C ARG A 3 19.12 7.57 -29.82
N HIS A 4 19.82 8.02 -28.76
CA HIS A 4 20.54 7.12 -27.85
C HIS A 4 19.71 6.76 -26.60
N MET A 5 18.68 7.53 -26.26
CA MET A 5 17.80 7.27 -25.10
C MET A 5 16.64 6.33 -25.43
N GLU A 6 16.13 6.35 -26.66
CA GLU A 6 15.11 5.39 -27.15
C GLU A 6 15.56 3.92 -27.01
N ALA A 7 16.86 3.66 -27.06
CA ALA A 7 17.42 2.32 -26.92
C ALA A 7 17.44 1.78 -25.47
N MET A 8 17.21 2.64 -24.46
CA MET A 8 17.47 2.32 -23.05
C MET A 8 16.24 2.42 -22.12
N ASN A 9 15.19 3.17 -22.51
CA ASN A 9 13.93 3.25 -21.74
C ASN A 9 12.79 3.83 -22.58
N ILE A 10 11.79 3.01 -22.89
CA ILE A 10 10.64 3.38 -23.74
C ILE A 10 9.76 4.45 -23.07
N ASP A 11 9.54 4.36 -21.76
CA ASP A 11 8.68 5.29 -21.02
C ASP A 11 9.24 6.71 -21.02
N LEU A 12 10.55 6.85 -20.76
CA LEU A 12 11.24 8.14 -20.80
C LEU A 12 11.24 8.73 -22.22
N ALA A 13 11.35 7.90 -23.25
CA ALA A 13 11.32 8.35 -24.63
C ALA A 13 9.97 8.98 -25.02
N SER A 14 8.85 8.51 -24.44
CA SER A 14 7.50 8.98 -24.78
C SER A 14 7.31 10.49 -24.55
N GLU A 15 7.81 11.04 -23.44
CA GLU A 15 7.72 12.47 -23.13
C GLU A 15 8.59 13.33 -24.06
N PHE A 16 9.77 12.81 -24.43
CA PHE A 16 10.69 13.52 -25.34
C PHE A 16 10.20 13.52 -26.80
N ILE A 17 9.43 12.52 -27.22
CA ILE A 17 8.83 12.49 -28.57
C ILE A 17 7.89 13.68 -28.78
N VAL A 18 7.08 14.04 -27.77
CA VAL A 18 6.18 15.20 -27.85
C VAL A 18 6.97 16.51 -28.00
N VAL A 19 8.08 16.64 -27.28
CA VAL A 19 8.98 17.80 -27.39
C VAL A 19 9.61 17.86 -28.77
N ALA A 20 10.10 16.73 -29.29
CA ALA A 20 10.70 16.62 -30.62
C ALA A 20 9.71 17.02 -31.72
N ALA A 21 8.49 16.49 -31.67
CA ALA A 21 7.43 16.80 -32.62
C ALA A 21 7.05 18.28 -32.59
N THR A 22 7.01 18.87 -31.39
CA THR A 22 6.74 20.31 -31.21
C THR A 22 7.83 21.17 -31.85
N LEU A 23 9.11 20.85 -31.63
CA LEU A 23 10.23 21.55 -32.24
C LEU A 23 10.25 21.40 -33.77
N MET A 24 9.96 20.20 -34.29
CA MET A 24 9.84 19.97 -35.73
C MET A 24 8.71 20.81 -36.34
N ARG A 25 7.55 20.88 -35.68
CA ARG A 25 6.41 21.72 -36.10
C ARG A 25 6.78 23.20 -36.13
N ILE A 26 7.46 23.70 -35.09
CA ILE A 26 7.95 25.08 -35.04
C ILE A 26 8.91 25.35 -36.19
N LYS A 27 9.88 24.46 -36.42
CA LYS A 27 10.86 24.59 -37.52
C LYS A 27 10.19 24.58 -38.90
N ALA A 28 9.21 23.71 -39.11
CA ALA A 28 8.45 23.65 -40.36
C ALA A 28 7.68 24.97 -40.59
N LYS A 29 6.99 25.50 -39.56
CA LYS A 29 6.31 26.80 -39.65
C LYS A 29 7.25 27.96 -39.96
N LEU A 30 8.45 27.93 -39.39
CA LEU A 30 9.44 29.00 -39.56
C LEU A 30 10.08 29.02 -40.97
N LEU A 31 10.08 27.89 -41.67
CA LEU A 31 10.58 27.76 -43.04
C LEU A 31 9.53 28.07 -44.11
N LEU A 32 8.26 28.26 -43.73
CA LEU A 32 7.19 28.58 -44.69
C LEU A 32 7.32 30.05 -45.17
N PRO A 33 7.17 30.31 -46.48
CA PRO A 33 7.31 31.66 -47.04
C PRO A 33 6.17 32.61 -46.65
N ARG A 34 5.05 32.07 -46.15
CA ARG A 34 3.92 32.86 -45.65
C ARG A 34 3.86 32.71 -44.14
N LYS A 35 4.08 33.82 -43.45
CA LYS A 35 3.98 33.88 -41.99
C LYS A 35 2.51 33.97 -41.58
N GLN A 36 2.17 33.34 -40.46
CA GLN A 36 0.82 33.39 -39.92
C GLN A 36 0.60 34.76 -39.28
N LEU A 37 -0.50 35.41 -39.62
CA LEU A 37 -0.91 36.70 -39.06
C LEU A 37 -2.02 36.45 -38.03
N ASP A 38 -2.04 37.23 -36.95
CA ASP A 38 -3.14 37.25 -35.98
C ASP A 38 -4.34 38.05 -36.52
N GLU A 39 -5.42 38.13 -35.73
CA GLU A 39 -6.64 38.87 -36.08
C GLU A 39 -6.39 40.39 -36.25
N GLU A 40 -5.26 40.88 -35.75
CA GLU A 40 -4.83 42.28 -35.78
C GLU A 40 -3.78 42.56 -36.88
N GLY A 41 -3.37 41.54 -37.63
CA GLY A 41 -2.39 41.62 -38.71
C GLY A 41 -0.92 41.59 -38.26
N ASN A 42 -0.63 41.24 -37.02
CA ASN A 42 0.73 41.06 -36.52
C ASN A 42 1.25 39.65 -36.85
N GLU A 43 2.57 39.56 -37.04
CA GLU A 43 3.26 38.30 -37.29
C GLU A 43 3.29 37.43 -36.02
N ILE A 44 2.71 36.24 -36.09
CA ILE A 44 2.76 35.27 -35.00
C ILE A 44 4.12 34.55 -35.01
N ASP A 45 4.98 34.82 -34.02
CA ASP A 45 6.20 34.02 -33.83
C ASP A 45 5.81 32.61 -33.34
N PRO A 46 6.03 31.55 -34.14
CA PRO A 46 5.67 30.18 -33.75
C PRO A 46 6.44 29.67 -32.52
N ARG A 47 7.47 30.38 -32.06
CA ARG A 47 8.26 30.04 -30.86
C ARG A 47 7.68 30.61 -29.57
N HIS A 48 6.73 31.56 -29.65
CA HIS A 48 6.28 32.33 -28.49
C HIS A 48 5.77 31.44 -27.35
N GLU A 49 4.86 30.51 -27.66
CA GLU A 49 4.29 29.55 -26.69
C GLU A 49 5.38 28.70 -26.01
N LEU A 50 6.41 28.27 -26.76
CA LEU A 50 7.50 27.48 -26.19
C LEU A 50 8.38 28.33 -25.28
N VAL A 51 8.68 29.58 -25.67
CA VAL A 51 9.48 30.50 -24.87
C VAL A 51 8.79 30.84 -23.56
N GLU A 52 7.48 31.09 -23.60
CA GLU A 52 6.67 31.36 -22.40
C GLU A 52 6.72 30.19 -21.41
N ARG A 53 6.48 28.95 -21.90
CA ARG A 53 6.61 27.74 -21.07
C ARG A 53 8.00 27.56 -20.48
N LEU A 54 9.05 27.88 -21.23
CA LEU A 54 10.43 27.78 -20.74
C LEU A 54 10.75 28.84 -19.67
N ILE A 55 10.22 30.06 -19.81
CA ILE A 55 10.35 31.12 -18.80
C ILE A 55 9.62 30.71 -17.53
N GLU A 56 8.40 30.20 -17.65
CA GLU A 56 7.63 29.70 -16.52
C GLU A 56 8.34 28.55 -15.79
N TYR A 57 8.83 27.56 -16.55
CA TYR A 57 9.64 26.48 -16.00
C TYR A 57 10.88 27.01 -15.25
N LYS A 58 11.61 27.97 -15.84
CA LYS A 58 12.78 28.59 -15.21
C LYS A 58 12.40 29.29 -13.90
N ARG A 59 11.27 29.99 -13.87
CA ARG A 59 10.75 30.65 -12.66
C ARG A 59 10.49 29.63 -11.55
N TYR A 60 9.75 28.55 -11.83
CA TYR A 60 9.51 27.52 -10.81
C TYR A 60 10.79 26.82 -10.39
N LYS A 61 11.66 26.46 -11.35
CA LYS A 61 12.93 25.80 -11.06
C LYS A 61 13.82 26.62 -10.12
N SER A 62 13.82 27.94 -10.25
CA SER A 62 14.60 28.82 -9.36
C SER A 62 14.12 28.80 -7.91
N VAL A 63 12.83 28.58 -7.67
CA VAL A 63 12.23 28.57 -6.32
C VAL A 63 12.35 27.20 -5.65
N LEU A 64 12.55 26.12 -6.42
CA LEU A 64 12.65 24.76 -5.88
C LEU A 64 13.82 24.60 -4.90
N GLU A 65 14.96 25.23 -5.17
CA GLU A 65 16.12 25.18 -4.25
C GLU A 65 15.80 25.86 -2.91
N ASP A 66 15.12 27.00 -2.95
CA ASP A 66 14.68 27.71 -1.74
C ASP A 66 13.65 26.91 -0.94
N LEU A 67 12.67 26.30 -1.62
CA LEU A 67 11.67 25.44 -0.99
C LEU A 67 12.31 24.20 -0.36
N ARG A 68 13.28 23.58 -1.03
CA ARG A 68 14.02 22.44 -0.50
C ARG A 68 14.76 22.81 0.79
N ARG A 69 15.38 24.00 0.83
CA ARG A 69 16.01 24.52 2.06
C ARG A 69 15.00 24.76 3.18
N LEU A 70 13.82 25.29 2.86
CA LEU A 70 12.75 25.49 3.84
C LEU A 70 12.19 24.16 4.38
N GLU A 71 12.06 23.16 3.52
CA GLU A 71 11.66 21.80 3.90
C GLU A 71 12.68 21.17 4.86
N GLU A 72 13.98 21.26 4.55
CA GLU A 72 15.05 20.78 5.42
C GLU A 72 14.98 21.46 6.80
N LEU A 73 14.85 22.79 6.84
CA LEU A 73 14.68 23.54 8.09
C LEU A 73 13.42 23.10 8.85
N ARG A 74 12.30 22.85 8.15
CA ARG A 74 11.07 22.36 8.77
C ARG A 74 11.22 20.94 9.33
N ALA A 75 11.97 20.07 8.67
CA ALA A 75 12.22 18.71 9.13
C ALA A 75 12.98 18.69 10.47
N PHE A 76 13.83 19.69 10.75
CA PHE A 76 14.51 19.84 12.04
C PHE A 76 13.63 20.47 13.14
N MET A 77 12.45 21.01 12.81
CA MET A 77 11.55 21.62 13.77
C MET A 77 10.51 20.62 14.28
N ASN A 78 10.62 20.22 15.54
CA ASN A 78 9.58 19.50 16.25
C ASN A 78 8.66 20.49 16.98
N PRO A 79 7.41 20.72 16.53
CA PRO A 79 6.50 21.63 17.21
C PRO A 79 6.13 21.07 18.60
N ARG A 80 6.38 21.86 19.64
CA ARG A 80 5.94 21.54 21.01
C ARG A 80 4.44 21.85 21.12
N GLY A 81 3.63 20.83 20.81
CA GLY A 81 2.17 20.91 20.85
C GLY A 81 1.45 19.58 20.70
N PHE A 82 2.16 18.51 20.33
CA PHE A 82 1.58 17.17 20.17
C PHE A 82 1.44 16.39 21.49
N ALA A 83 1.96 16.87 22.62
CA ALA A 83 1.87 16.15 23.88
C ALA A 83 0.41 15.92 24.34
N SER A 84 -0.50 16.89 24.15
CA SER A 84 -1.91 16.71 24.50
C SER A 84 -2.65 15.77 23.54
N LEU A 85 -2.29 15.79 22.25
CA LEU A 85 -2.88 14.95 21.22
C LEU A 85 -2.35 13.51 21.29
N GLU A 86 -1.09 13.33 21.63
CA GLU A 86 -0.48 12.04 21.98
C GLU A 86 -1.04 11.50 23.29
N MET A 87 -1.16 12.31 24.34
CA MET A 87 -1.85 11.89 25.58
C MET A 87 -3.30 11.50 25.33
N ARG A 88 -4.02 12.22 24.46
CA ARG A 88 -5.40 11.85 24.10
C ARG A 88 -5.46 10.55 23.30
N LYS A 89 -4.53 10.34 22.36
CA LYS A 89 -4.39 9.06 21.65
C LYS A 89 -3.98 7.92 22.59
N LEU A 90 -3.11 8.18 23.56
CA LEU A 90 -2.73 7.22 24.60
C LEU A 90 -3.91 6.91 25.52
N ALA A 91 -4.73 7.90 25.87
CA ALA A 91 -5.93 7.71 26.67
C ALA A 91 -7.03 6.97 25.89
N GLU A 92 -7.22 7.28 24.60
CA GLU A 92 -8.10 6.54 23.69
C GLU A 92 -7.61 5.09 23.50
N HIS A 93 -6.30 4.87 23.41
CA HIS A 93 -5.70 3.53 23.40
C HIS A 93 -5.88 2.79 24.74
N ALA A 94 -5.69 3.46 25.87
CA ALA A 94 -5.85 2.87 27.20
C ALA A 94 -7.32 2.53 27.50
N LEU A 95 -8.26 3.34 27.01
CA LEU A 95 -9.70 3.05 27.08
C LEU A 95 -10.08 1.88 26.15
N ALA A 96 -9.49 1.80 24.95
CA ALA A 96 -9.64 0.64 24.08
C ALA A 96 -9.02 -0.63 24.70
N ASP A 97 -7.91 -0.51 25.45
CA ASP A 97 -7.28 -1.58 26.24
C ASP A 97 -8.12 -2.00 27.45
N ALA A 98 -8.95 -1.12 28.01
CA ALA A 98 -9.94 -1.48 29.03
C ALA A 98 -11.15 -2.24 28.43
N GLU A 99 -11.48 -1.99 27.16
CA GLU A 99 -12.47 -2.79 26.40
C GLU A 99 -11.86 -4.06 25.76
N MET A 100 -10.55 -4.28 25.89
CA MET A 100 -9.80 -5.37 25.26
C MET A 100 -9.95 -6.74 25.94
N GLU A 101 -10.83 -6.91 26.93
CA GLU A 101 -11.08 -8.24 27.52
C GLU A 101 -11.82 -9.19 26.55
N SER A 102 -12.31 -8.68 25.41
CA SER A 102 -12.82 -9.50 24.31
C SER A 102 -11.90 -9.52 23.08
N VAL A 103 -11.74 -10.70 22.49
CA VAL A 103 -11.12 -10.89 21.17
C VAL A 103 -12.07 -10.33 20.11
N THR A 104 -11.85 -9.09 19.69
CA THR A 104 -12.70 -8.45 18.67
C THR A 104 -12.21 -8.77 17.25
N LEU A 105 -13.13 -9.00 16.32
CA LEU A 105 -12.85 -9.21 14.88
C LEU A 105 -11.96 -8.10 14.28
N TYR A 106 -12.11 -6.87 14.78
CA TYR A 106 -11.30 -5.72 14.38
C TYR A 106 -9.80 -5.91 14.70
N LYS A 107 -9.45 -6.51 15.84
CA LYS A 107 -8.05 -6.81 16.18
C LYS A 107 -7.46 -7.82 15.20
N LEU A 108 -8.23 -8.85 14.87
CA LEU A 108 -7.82 -9.86 13.87
C LEU A 108 -7.57 -9.23 12.50
N LEU A 109 -8.46 -8.33 12.06
CA LEU A 109 -8.31 -7.59 10.81
C LEU A 109 -7.03 -6.73 10.79
N ARG A 110 -6.72 -6.04 11.90
CA ARG A 110 -5.50 -5.22 12.03
C ARG A 110 -4.21 -6.03 11.91
N VAL A 111 -4.20 -7.26 12.42
CA VAL A 111 -3.05 -8.16 12.28
C VAL A 111 -2.91 -8.65 10.85
N PHE A 112 -4.03 -8.98 10.22
CA PHE A 112 -4.05 -9.36 8.81
C PHE A 112 -3.54 -8.23 7.88
N GLU A 113 -3.97 -6.97 8.11
CA GLU A 113 -3.47 -5.80 7.37
C GLU A 113 -1.94 -5.67 7.46
N ARG A 114 -1.38 -5.86 8.66
CA ARG A 114 0.06 -5.75 8.90
C ARG A 114 0.84 -6.85 8.17
N LEU A 115 0.32 -8.07 8.16
CA LEU A 115 0.93 -9.20 7.45
C LEU A 115 0.88 -9.00 5.92
N LEU A 116 -0.21 -8.46 5.39
CA LEU A 116 -0.33 -8.13 3.97
C LEU A 116 0.71 -7.10 3.52
N ALA A 117 0.89 -6.03 4.31
CA ALA A 117 1.90 -5.00 4.00
C ALA A 117 3.32 -5.58 3.96
N ARG A 118 3.67 -6.43 4.95
CA ARG A 118 4.94 -7.13 4.97
C ARG A 118 5.11 -8.06 3.76
N PHE A 119 4.04 -8.75 3.37
CA PHE A 119 4.05 -9.65 2.22
C PHE A 119 4.28 -8.92 0.90
N GLU A 120 3.65 -7.75 0.70
CA GLU A 120 3.86 -6.91 -0.48
C GLU A 120 5.29 -6.39 -0.57
N ASP A 121 5.91 -6.05 0.56
CA ASP A 121 7.29 -5.60 0.60
C ASP A 121 8.29 -6.73 0.31
N GLU A 122 8.00 -7.96 0.74
CA GLU A 122 8.78 -9.16 0.37
C GLU A 122 8.64 -9.49 -1.14
N GLN A 123 7.47 -9.27 -1.74
CA GLN A 123 7.19 -9.52 -3.16
C GLN A 123 7.76 -8.46 -4.11
N LYS A 124 7.82 -7.18 -3.70
CA LYS A 124 8.42 -6.09 -4.50
C LYS A 124 9.89 -6.35 -4.86
N ALA A 125 10.60 -7.17 -4.08
CA ALA A 125 11.97 -7.59 -4.39
C ALA A 125 12.06 -8.53 -5.61
N LYS A 126 10.98 -9.18 -6.04
CA LYS A 126 10.91 -10.04 -7.22
C LYS A 126 10.03 -9.40 -8.30
N ARG A 127 10.61 -8.51 -9.12
CA ARG A 127 9.95 -8.04 -10.35
C ARG A 127 9.86 -9.17 -11.36
N VAL A 128 8.71 -9.86 -11.40
CA VAL A 128 8.34 -10.73 -12.52
C VAL A 128 6.89 -10.44 -12.89
N HIS A 129 6.68 -9.82 -14.06
CA HIS A 129 5.36 -9.72 -14.66
C HIS A 129 4.96 -11.09 -15.18
N THR A 130 4.22 -11.84 -14.38
CA THR A 130 3.56 -13.07 -14.80
C THR A 130 2.06 -12.92 -14.52
N VAL A 131 1.26 -13.05 -15.58
CA VAL A 131 -0.20 -13.14 -15.45
C VAL A 131 -0.49 -14.50 -14.83
N TYR A 132 -0.85 -14.50 -13.55
CA TYR A 132 -1.29 -15.71 -12.87
C TYR A 132 -2.82 -15.78 -12.89
N ASN A 133 -3.36 -16.89 -13.37
CA ASN A 133 -4.72 -17.31 -13.03
C ASN A 133 -4.65 -17.98 -11.66
N TYR A 134 -5.13 -17.29 -10.64
CA TYR A 134 -5.12 -17.81 -9.28
C TYR A 134 -6.40 -18.63 -9.02
N ASN A 135 -6.30 -19.95 -9.17
CA ASN A 135 -7.35 -20.89 -8.81
C ASN A 135 -7.22 -21.33 -7.34
N TYR A 136 -7.27 -20.40 -6.39
CA TYR A 136 -7.35 -20.79 -4.97
C TYR A 136 -8.82 -20.86 -4.57
N THR A 137 -9.30 -22.06 -4.25
CA THR A 137 -10.66 -22.25 -3.73
C THR A 137 -10.67 -22.24 -2.20
N ILE A 138 -11.78 -21.80 -1.62
CA ILE A 138 -11.97 -21.78 -0.17
C ILE A 138 -11.87 -23.21 0.40
N GLN A 139 -12.42 -24.20 -0.30
CA GLN A 139 -12.43 -25.62 0.08
C GLN A 139 -11.02 -26.22 0.18
N GLU A 140 -10.14 -25.89 -0.78
CA GLU A 140 -8.73 -26.31 -0.72
C GLU A 140 -8.00 -25.68 0.46
N GLN A 141 -8.24 -24.38 0.72
CA GLN A 141 -7.62 -23.69 1.85
C GLN A 141 -8.15 -24.18 3.20
N ARG A 142 -9.43 -24.56 3.31
CA ARG A 142 -9.98 -25.23 4.50
C ARG A 142 -9.27 -26.55 4.77
N SER A 143 -9.11 -27.38 3.73
CA SER A 143 -8.39 -28.66 3.84
C SER A 143 -6.92 -28.45 4.25
N TYR A 144 -6.27 -27.43 3.68
CA TYR A 144 -4.92 -27.03 4.05
C TYR A 144 -4.82 -26.62 5.53
N LEU A 145 -5.72 -25.75 6.01
CA LEU A 145 -5.75 -25.29 7.39
C LEU A 145 -6.00 -26.45 8.37
N SER A 146 -6.97 -27.32 8.08
CA SER A 146 -7.27 -28.50 8.90
C SER A 146 -6.12 -29.50 8.95
N SER A 147 -5.36 -29.67 7.86
CA SER A 147 -4.18 -30.56 7.86
C SER A 147 -3.03 -30.03 8.75
N ARG A 148 -2.96 -28.71 8.91
CA ARG A 148 -1.88 -28.02 9.62
C ARG A 148 -2.20 -27.80 11.10
N LEU A 149 -3.47 -27.57 11.41
CA LEU A 149 -3.99 -27.45 12.77
C LEU A 149 -4.27 -28.86 13.30
N LYS A 150 -3.31 -29.40 14.06
CA LYS A 150 -3.46 -30.71 14.72
C LYS A 150 -4.10 -30.54 16.09
N LYS A 151 -4.98 -31.48 16.48
CA LYS A 151 -5.53 -31.57 17.84
C LYS A 151 -4.40 -31.51 18.88
N GLY A 152 -4.59 -30.73 19.94
CA GLY A 152 -3.62 -30.53 21.03
C GLY A 152 -2.38 -29.66 20.74
N LYS A 153 -2.23 -29.07 19.54
CA LYS A 153 -1.09 -28.15 19.24
C LYS A 153 -1.55 -26.73 18.91
N LYS A 154 -1.06 -25.76 19.68
CA LYS A 154 -1.21 -24.34 19.38
C LYS A 154 -0.28 -23.95 18.24
N THR A 155 -0.86 -23.41 17.17
CA THR A 155 -0.11 -22.93 16.00
C THR A 155 -0.21 -21.41 15.94
N SER A 156 0.91 -20.72 15.76
CA SER A 156 0.92 -19.25 15.63
C SER A 156 0.21 -18.84 14.33
N PHE A 157 -0.64 -17.83 14.41
CA PHE A 157 -1.33 -17.23 13.27
C PHE A 157 -0.33 -16.78 12.19
N GLU A 158 0.72 -16.05 12.55
CA GLU A 158 1.73 -15.57 11.59
C GLU A 158 2.37 -16.72 10.81
N SER A 159 2.64 -17.83 11.49
CA SER A 159 3.26 -18.99 10.85
C SER A 159 2.43 -19.53 9.69
N LEU A 160 1.09 -19.41 9.72
CA LEU A 160 0.20 -19.86 8.64
C LEU A 160 0.38 -19.05 7.36
N PHE A 161 0.70 -17.77 7.51
CA PHE A 161 0.80 -16.84 6.38
C PHE A 161 2.22 -16.72 5.82
N LEU A 162 3.25 -17.17 6.54
CA LEU A 162 4.65 -17.16 6.09
C LEU A 162 4.94 -18.01 4.84
N LYS A 163 4.10 -18.99 4.50
CA LYS A 163 4.32 -19.91 3.37
C LYS A 163 3.45 -19.60 2.15
N LEU A 164 2.74 -18.47 2.15
CA LEU A 164 1.82 -18.12 1.08
C LEU A 164 2.57 -17.43 -0.06
N GLU A 165 2.08 -17.60 -1.28
CA GLU A 165 2.82 -17.15 -2.46
C GLU A 165 2.28 -15.84 -3.04
N ASN A 166 1.04 -15.45 -2.74
CA ASN A 166 0.39 -14.28 -3.35
C ASN A 166 -0.63 -13.62 -2.40
N ARG A 167 -0.93 -12.33 -2.63
CA ARG A 167 -1.96 -11.59 -1.87
C ARG A 167 -3.34 -12.24 -1.97
N ILE A 168 -3.71 -12.71 -3.16
CA ILE A 168 -4.99 -13.41 -3.38
C ILE A 168 -5.03 -14.73 -2.59
N HIS A 169 -3.91 -15.45 -2.54
CA HIS A 169 -3.77 -16.66 -1.71
C HIS A 169 -4.01 -16.33 -0.23
N ALA A 170 -3.38 -15.27 0.30
CA ALA A 170 -3.59 -14.82 1.68
C ALA A 170 -5.03 -14.43 2.00
N ILE A 171 -5.72 -13.77 1.08
CA ILE A 171 -7.13 -13.39 1.26
C ILE A 171 -8.02 -14.64 1.31
N VAL A 172 -7.85 -15.59 0.37
CA VAL A 172 -8.67 -16.81 0.32
C VAL A 172 -8.41 -17.70 1.53
N THR A 173 -7.16 -17.82 1.98
CA THR A 173 -6.82 -18.56 3.21
C THR A 173 -7.41 -17.89 4.46
N PHE A 174 -7.43 -16.56 4.53
CA PHE A 174 -8.04 -15.85 5.65
C PHE A 174 -9.57 -16.03 5.67
N LEU A 175 -10.23 -15.97 4.52
CA LEU A 175 -11.67 -16.27 4.42
C LEU A 175 -11.98 -17.70 4.88
N ALA A 176 -11.19 -18.69 4.44
CA ALA A 176 -11.33 -20.06 4.89
C ALA A 176 -11.12 -20.22 6.41
N LEU A 177 -10.20 -19.46 7.01
CA LEU A 177 -10.00 -19.45 8.46
C LEU A 177 -11.21 -18.86 9.21
N LEU A 178 -11.76 -17.75 8.72
CA LEU A 178 -12.96 -17.13 9.31
C LEU A 178 -14.16 -18.08 9.27
N GLU A 179 -14.30 -18.84 8.18
CA GLU A 179 -15.34 -19.86 8.06
C GLU A 179 -15.16 -20.98 9.10
N LEU A 180 -13.93 -21.47 9.29
CA LEU A 180 -13.63 -22.48 10.32
C LEU A 180 -13.82 -21.96 11.76
N LEU A 181 -13.57 -20.67 12.01
CA LEU A 181 -13.87 -20.01 13.28
C LEU A 181 -15.38 -19.89 13.50
N ASN A 182 -16.13 -19.56 12.44
CA ASN A 182 -17.60 -19.47 12.49
C ASN A 182 -18.25 -20.84 12.74
N GLU A 183 -17.68 -21.90 12.18
CA GLU A 183 -18.10 -23.29 12.42
C GLU A 183 -17.57 -23.88 13.75
N GLN A 184 -16.90 -23.08 14.58
CA GLN A 184 -16.29 -23.49 15.86
C GLN A 184 -15.32 -24.69 15.76
N SER A 185 -14.87 -25.03 14.54
CA SER A 185 -13.91 -26.11 14.29
C SER A 185 -12.48 -25.71 14.64
N VAL A 186 -12.23 -24.40 14.79
CA VAL A 186 -10.98 -23.81 15.21
C VAL A 186 -11.28 -22.73 16.26
N VAL A 187 -10.40 -22.61 17.25
CA VAL A 187 -10.49 -21.60 18.32
C VAL A 187 -9.29 -20.67 18.21
N LEU A 188 -9.55 -19.37 18.29
CA LEU A 188 -8.54 -18.32 18.34
C LEU A 188 -8.30 -17.93 19.80
N THR A 189 -7.05 -18.00 20.26
CA THR A 189 -6.65 -17.54 21.60
C THR A 189 -5.57 -16.47 21.48
N GLN A 190 -5.66 -15.42 22.30
CA GLN A 190 -4.67 -14.35 22.31
C GLN A 190 -3.40 -14.83 23.03
N GLY A 191 -2.24 -14.59 22.43
CA GLY A 191 -0.93 -14.87 23.01
C GLY A 191 -0.36 -13.69 23.78
N GLU A 192 0.79 -13.90 24.42
CA GLU A 192 1.55 -12.80 25.03
C GLU A 192 2.10 -11.86 23.94
N GLY A 193 1.83 -10.57 24.09
CA GLY A 193 2.20 -9.51 23.15
C GLY A 193 1.02 -8.89 22.40
N THR A 194 1.17 -7.64 21.95
CA THR A 194 0.18 -6.98 21.09
C THR A 194 0.06 -7.78 19.79
N ASN A 195 -1.17 -8.16 19.40
CA ASN A 195 -1.46 -8.73 18.08
C ASN A 195 -0.90 -10.15 17.79
N ASN A 196 -0.56 -10.92 18.82
CA ASN A 196 -0.13 -12.31 18.64
C ASN A 196 -1.30 -13.26 18.90
N PHE A 197 -1.63 -14.12 17.93
CA PHE A 197 -2.75 -15.05 18.02
C PHE A 197 -2.32 -16.51 17.83
N TRP A 198 -2.93 -17.38 18.61
CA TRP A 198 -2.77 -18.83 18.55
C TRP A 198 -4.05 -19.49 18.07
N LEU A 199 -3.91 -20.47 17.19
CA LEU A 199 -5.00 -21.28 16.67
C LEU A 199 -4.87 -22.70 17.20
N SER A 200 -5.98 -23.24 17.69
CA SER A 200 -6.10 -24.62 18.16
C SER A 200 -7.41 -25.24 17.70
N VAL A 201 -7.43 -26.55 17.50
CA VAL A 201 -8.67 -27.30 17.31
C VAL A 201 -9.27 -27.56 18.71
N PRO A 202 -10.57 -27.33 18.94
CA PRO A 202 -11.19 -27.65 20.21
C PRO A 202 -11.07 -29.16 20.49
N ASP A 203 -10.66 -29.51 21.71
CA ASP A 203 -10.75 -30.89 22.19
C ASP A 203 -12.23 -31.14 22.59
N GLU A 204 -12.81 -32.26 22.18
CA GLU A 204 -14.24 -32.60 22.36
C GLU A 204 -14.67 -32.82 23.82
N GLU A 205 -13.86 -32.45 24.80
CA GLU A 205 -14.21 -32.53 26.22
C GLU A 205 -13.69 -31.29 26.96
N MET A 206 -14.53 -30.28 27.15
CA MET A 206 -14.73 -29.63 28.46
C MET A 206 -16.06 -28.86 28.49
N PRO A 207 -16.86 -29.02 29.56
CA PRO A 207 -18.21 -28.47 29.67
C PRO A 207 -18.19 -26.96 29.88
N GLU A 208 -19.30 -26.32 29.50
CA GLU A 208 -19.63 -24.91 29.76
C GLU A 208 -19.32 -24.53 31.21
N ALA A 209 -18.33 -23.67 31.42
CA ALA A 209 -18.17 -22.96 32.68
C ALA A 209 -19.25 -21.87 32.75
N THR A 210 -20.36 -22.20 33.42
CA THR A 210 -21.36 -21.23 33.88
C THR A 210 -20.74 -20.36 34.97
N PRO A 211 -20.91 -19.02 34.94
CA PRO A 211 -20.61 -18.19 36.09
C PRO A 211 -21.90 -17.97 36.89
N GLU A 212 -22.11 -18.73 37.97
CA GLU A 212 -23.13 -18.40 38.97
C GLU A 212 -22.62 -18.69 40.38
N GLY A 213 -22.68 -17.66 41.24
CA GLY A 213 -22.70 -17.81 42.70
C GLY A 213 -21.61 -17.05 43.47
N GLU A 214 -21.72 -15.73 43.55
CA GLU A 214 -21.23 -15.00 44.74
C GLU A 214 -22.19 -15.27 45.91
N GLY A 215 -21.62 -15.68 47.04
CA GLY A 215 -22.24 -15.72 48.36
C GLY A 215 -21.27 -15.16 49.39
#